data_AF-A0A7S2BPX9-F1
#
_entry.id   AF-A0A7S2BPX9-F1
#
_cell.length_a   1.000
_cell.length_b   1.000
_cell.length_c   1.000
_cell.angle_alpha   90.00
_cell.angle_beta   90.00
_cell.angle_gamma   90.00
#
_symmetry.space_group_name_H-M   'P 1'
#
loop_
_entity.id
_entity.type
_entity.pdbx_description
1 polymer ?
#
loop_
_entity_poly.entity_id
_entity_poly.type
_entity_poly.pdbx_seq_one_letter_code
_entity_poly.pdbx_strand_id
1 'polypeptide(L)'
;AVVDQTCSALPSVETLPESFAFKATHTSGCNLLVVDGIIVGHRPCVLTGMANSRVGDAQSISQWMMWLRESVVADLFPTFAQAVEWAHTERSLMGRVVDDRLLYDACTRWLAQQYARTAESYYSELVPSLLIEKVIEDATELASDLKCFVFSGQTRFIQHVDSRFTADKRDTFYRRVLQDSGVQGWERMSLTLKGSIPSTGPPLSDTVLECARGLCERAGEGLEMARVDLLLSTEGALYLGEMTPYPGGGKHAWQGDLDGQLGRAWCENGGGS
;
A
#
# COMPACT_ATOMS: atom_id res chain seq x y z
N ALA A 1 10.76 -13.49 -3.31
CA ALA A 1 11.56 -13.45 -4.55
C ALA A 1 11.18 -12.20 -5.33
N VAL A 2 12.16 -11.49 -5.91
CA VAL A 2 11.89 -10.43 -6.88
C VAL A 2 11.70 -11.12 -8.23
N VAL A 3 10.60 -10.83 -8.90
CA VAL A 3 10.34 -11.30 -10.26
C VAL A 3 10.76 -10.16 -11.18
N ASP A 4 11.78 -10.41 -12.00
CA ASP A 4 12.25 -9.47 -13.03
C ASP A 4 11.13 -9.13 -14.02
N GLN A 5 11.36 -8.17 -14.91
CA GLN A 5 10.40 -7.53 -15.84
C GLN A 5 9.61 -8.46 -16.79
N THR A 6 9.67 -9.78 -16.60
CA THR A 6 8.97 -10.80 -17.39
C THR A 6 8.27 -11.81 -16.49
N CYS A 7 7.06 -12.21 -16.86
CA CYS A 7 6.29 -13.22 -16.12
C CYS A 7 6.82 -14.65 -16.25
N SER A 8 7.81 -14.90 -17.11
CA SER A 8 8.47 -16.21 -17.26
C SER A 8 9.26 -16.63 -16.02
N ALA A 9 9.63 -15.68 -15.16
CA ALA A 9 10.34 -15.95 -13.91
C ALA A 9 9.39 -16.20 -12.72
N LEU A 10 8.07 -16.23 -12.94
CA LEU A 10 7.13 -16.57 -11.88
C LEU A 10 7.31 -18.03 -11.44
N PRO A 11 7.43 -18.30 -10.13
CA PRO A 11 7.35 -19.66 -9.61
C PRO A 11 5.93 -20.21 -9.78
N SER A 12 5.80 -21.53 -9.88
CA SER A 12 4.49 -22.18 -9.77
C SER A 12 3.95 -22.02 -8.35
N VAL A 13 2.63 -21.84 -8.23
CA VAL A 13 1.89 -21.74 -6.97
C VAL A 13 2.21 -22.92 -6.04
N GLU A 14 2.41 -24.13 -6.58
CA GLU A 14 2.75 -25.32 -5.80
C GLU A 14 4.10 -25.21 -5.07
N THR A 15 4.97 -24.31 -5.52
CA THR A 15 6.30 -24.08 -4.92
C THR A 15 6.34 -22.88 -3.96
N LEU A 16 5.25 -22.11 -3.90
CA LEU A 16 5.11 -20.98 -3.00
C LEU A 16 4.70 -21.43 -1.59
N PRO A 17 4.94 -20.59 -0.56
CA PRO A 17 4.29 -20.78 0.73
C PRO A 17 2.76 -20.83 0.56
N GLU A 18 2.07 -21.56 1.44
CA GLU A 18 0.61 -21.67 1.42
C GLU A 18 -0.08 -20.29 1.55
N SER A 19 0.52 -19.43 2.37
CA SER A 19 0.13 -18.02 2.55
C SER A 19 1.24 -17.09 2.05
N PHE A 20 0.95 -16.29 1.03
CA PHE A 20 1.89 -15.31 0.45
C PHE A 20 1.20 -14.02 0.03
N ALA A 21 1.96 -12.93 0.00
CA ALA A 21 1.58 -11.69 -0.65
C ALA A 21 2.29 -11.56 -1.99
N PHE A 22 1.55 -11.16 -3.02
CA PHE A 22 2.08 -10.84 -4.34
C PHE A 22 1.81 -9.37 -4.64
N LYS A 23 2.87 -8.59 -4.91
CA LYS A 23 2.82 -7.13 -4.94
C LYS A 23 3.52 -6.58 -6.18
N ALA A 24 2.97 -5.52 -6.76
CA ALA A 24 3.74 -4.64 -7.65
C ALA A 24 4.49 -3.59 -6.81
N THR A 25 5.76 -3.37 -7.13
CA THR A 25 6.65 -2.47 -6.35
C THR A 25 6.70 -1.04 -6.91
N HIS A 26 6.15 -0.84 -8.10
CA HIS A 26 6.23 0.40 -8.89
C HIS A 26 4.88 1.13 -8.95
N THR A 27 3.95 0.80 -8.05
CA THR A 27 2.61 1.40 -7.98
C THR A 27 2.18 1.57 -6.54
N SER A 28 1.22 2.47 -6.28
CA SER A 28 0.60 2.60 -4.95
C SER A 28 -0.48 1.54 -4.73
N GLY A 29 -0.02 0.33 -4.40
CA GLY A 29 -0.83 -0.69 -3.72
C GLY A 29 -1.45 -1.78 -4.60
N CYS A 30 -0.95 -2.06 -5.80
CA CYS A 30 -1.42 -3.24 -6.55
C CYS A 30 -0.92 -4.53 -5.88
N ASN A 31 -1.83 -5.30 -5.30
CA ASN A 31 -1.47 -6.50 -4.54
C ASN A 31 -2.57 -7.56 -4.43
N LEU A 32 -2.11 -8.77 -4.15
CA LEU A 32 -2.88 -9.93 -3.74
C LEU A 32 -2.33 -10.44 -2.41
N LEU A 33 -3.22 -10.79 -1.50
CA LEU A 33 -2.92 -11.49 -0.26
C LEU A 33 -3.61 -12.85 -0.31
N VAL A 34 -2.80 -13.90 -0.27
CA VAL A 34 -3.23 -15.30 -0.28
C VAL A 34 -2.99 -15.88 1.11
N VAL A 35 -4.02 -16.51 1.67
CA VAL A 35 -3.96 -17.29 2.92
C VAL A 35 -4.59 -18.64 2.64
N ASP A 36 -3.87 -19.72 2.97
CA ASP A 36 -4.31 -21.09 2.73
C ASP A 36 -4.75 -21.34 1.27
N GLY A 37 -4.00 -20.78 0.30
CA GLY A 37 -4.30 -20.85 -1.13
C GLY A 37 -5.52 -20.03 -1.59
N ILE A 38 -6.17 -19.27 -0.70
CA ILE A 38 -7.35 -18.44 -0.99
C ILE A 38 -6.98 -16.96 -0.96
N ILE A 39 -7.48 -16.20 -1.92
CA ILE A 39 -7.29 -14.74 -1.97
C ILE A 39 -8.18 -14.07 -0.91
N VAL A 40 -7.56 -13.54 0.15
CA VAL A 40 -8.23 -12.86 1.27
C VAL A 40 -8.02 -11.34 1.27
N GLY A 41 -7.16 -10.83 0.40
CA GLY A 41 -6.97 -9.41 0.15
C GLY A 41 -6.64 -9.18 -1.31
N HIS A 42 -7.26 -8.18 -1.92
CA HIS A 42 -6.99 -7.83 -3.31
C HIS A 42 -7.20 -6.34 -3.54
N ARG A 43 -6.14 -5.67 -3.97
CA ARG A 43 -6.22 -4.32 -4.52
C ARG A 43 -5.78 -4.38 -5.97
N PRO A 44 -6.74 -4.28 -6.90
CA PRO A 44 -6.44 -4.43 -8.32
C PRO A 44 -5.61 -3.25 -8.83
N CYS A 45 -4.80 -3.52 -9.84
CA CYS A 45 -4.06 -2.50 -10.56
C CYS A 45 -4.95 -1.91 -11.65
N VAL A 46 -5.95 -1.15 -11.21
CA VAL A 46 -6.90 -0.55 -12.13
C VAL A 46 -6.37 0.80 -12.55
N LEU A 47 -6.15 0.95 -13.86
CA LEU A 47 -6.09 2.25 -14.51
C LEU A 47 -7.35 3.02 -14.12
N THR A 48 -7.19 3.95 -13.19
CA THR A 48 -8.27 4.51 -12.35
C THR A 48 -9.39 5.20 -13.14
N GLY A 49 -9.23 5.39 -14.46
CA GLY A 49 -10.30 5.85 -15.34
C GLY A 49 -10.97 4.78 -16.23
N MET A 50 -10.40 3.58 -16.43
CA MET A 50 -10.99 2.56 -17.31
C MET A 50 -12.10 1.73 -16.64
N ALA A 51 -11.99 1.36 -15.36
CA ALA A 51 -13.04 0.56 -14.69
C ALA A 51 -14.38 1.29 -14.53
N ASN A 52 -14.38 2.62 -14.60
CA ASN A 52 -15.59 3.45 -14.59
C ASN A 52 -16.10 3.81 -16.00
N SER A 53 -15.34 3.47 -17.05
CA SER A 53 -15.73 3.72 -18.44
C SER A 53 -16.63 2.60 -18.96
N ARG A 54 -17.66 2.96 -19.74
CA ARG A 54 -18.50 1.98 -20.45
C ARG A 54 -17.96 1.80 -21.85
N VAL A 55 -17.94 0.56 -22.33
CA VAL A 55 -17.67 0.25 -23.75
C VAL A 55 -18.65 1.06 -24.62
N GLY A 56 -18.13 2.07 -25.34
CA GLY A 56 -18.92 2.91 -26.27
C GLY A 56 -19.00 4.42 -25.99
N ASP A 57 -18.35 4.94 -24.93
CA ASP A 57 -18.35 6.39 -24.66
C ASP A 57 -17.26 7.14 -25.47
N ALA A 58 -17.66 7.91 -26.49
CA ALA A 58 -16.75 8.54 -27.47
C ALA A 58 -15.80 9.60 -26.87
N GLN A 59 -16.18 10.24 -25.75
CA GLN A 59 -15.32 11.23 -25.07
C GLN A 59 -14.15 10.56 -24.32
N SER A 60 -14.34 9.30 -23.91
CA SER A 60 -13.28 8.50 -23.30
C SER A 60 -12.20 8.11 -24.32
N ILE A 61 -12.60 7.72 -25.54
CA ILE A 61 -11.71 7.12 -26.54
C ILE A 61 -10.54 8.05 -26.95
N SER A 62 -10.78 9.35 -27.12
CA SER A 62 -9.73 10.30 -27.56
C SER A 62 -8.71 10.64 -26.47
N GLN A 63 -9.12 10.74 -25.20
CA GLN A 63 -8.21 10.88 -24.07
C GLN A 63 -7.40 9.60 -23.81
N TRP A 64 -7.98 8.43 -24.06
CA TRP A 64 -7.32 7.14 -23.87
C TRP A 64 -6.35 6.75 -24.99
N MET A 65 -6.61 7.15 -26.25
CA MET A 65 -5.69 6.89 -27.37
C MET A 65 -4.35 7.62 -27.22
N MET A 66 -4.29 8.71 -26.46
CA MET A 66 -3.04 9.37 -26.09
C MET A 66 -2.29 8.56 -25.01
N TRP A 67 -3.01 7.93 -24.08
CA TRP A 67 -2.46 7.14 -22.97
C TRP A 67 -1.98 5.74 -23.40
N LEU A 68 -2.72 5.07 -24.30
CA LEU A 68 -2.32 3.80 -24.93
C LEU A 68 -1.03 3.94 -25.75
N ARG A 69 -0.80 5.11 -26.37
CA ARG A 69 0.44 5.39 -27.12
C ARG A 69 1.67 5.59 -26.23
N GLU A 70 1.46 5.93 -24.96
CA GLU A 70 2.52 6.20 -23.98
C GLU A 70 2.74 5.03 -23.01
N SER A 71 1.97 3.94 -23.13
CA SER A 71 2.08 2.75 -22.30
C SER A 71 2.37 1.51 -23.15
N VAL A 72 3.17 0.57 -22.63
CA VAL A 72 3.50 -0.71 -23.28
C VAL A 72 2.24 -1.58 -23.53
N VAL A 73 1.10 -1.16 -22.98
CA VAL A 73 -0.23 -1.79 -23.08
C VAL A 73 -0.74 -1.87 -24.52
N ALA A 74 -0.36 -0.95 -25.43
CA ALA A 74 -0.81 -0.99 -26.83
C ALA A 74 -0.33 -2.24 -27.59
N ASP A 75 0.85 -2.75 -27.25
CA ASP A 75 1.39 -3.98 -27.86
C ASP A 75 0.73 -5.24 -27.29
N LEU A 76 0.20 -5.17 -26.06
CA LEU A 76 -0.46 -6.29 -25.37
C LEU A 76 -1.96 -6.38 -25.67
N PHE A 77 -2.62 -5.24 -25.95
CA PHE A 77 -4.05 -5.17 -26.26
C PHE A 77 -4.30 -4.28 -27.48
N PRO A 78 -4.32 -4.85 -28.70
CA PRO A 78 -4.37 -4.09 -29.94
C PRO A 78 -5.70 -3.34 -30.15
N THR A 79 -6.71 -3.59 -29.33
CA THR A 79 -7.98 -2.85 -29.36
C THR A 79 -8.40 -2.36 -27.97
N PHE A 80 -9.06 -1.20 -27.94
CA PHE A 80 -9.65 -0.63 -26.72
C PHE A 80 -10.66 -1.57 -26.04
N ALA A 81 -11.45 -2.30 -26.82
CA ALA A 81 -12.40 -3.28 -26.30
C ALA A 81 -11.69 -4.39 -25.51
N GLN A 82 -10.58 -4.91 -26.05
CA GLN A 82 -9.75 -5.90 -25.36
C GLN A 82 -9.12 -5.35 -24.08
N ALA A 83 -8.63 -4.11 -24.09
CA ALA A 83 -8.07 -3.48 -22.89
C ALA A 83 -9.14 -3.27 -21.79
N VAL A 84 -10.35 -2.84 -22.14
CA VAL A 84 -11.47 -2.64 -21.20
C VAL A 84 -12.00 -3.96 -20.67
N GLU A 85 -12.21 -4.95 -21.53
CA GLU A 85 -12.63 -6.30 -21.12
C GLU A 85 -11.60 -6.90 -20.17
N TRP A 86 -10.31 -6.79 -20.52
CA TRP A 86 -9.22 -7.24 -19.67
C TRP A 86 -9.15 -6.48 -18.34
N ALA A 87 -9.37 -5.17 -18.31
CA ALA A 87 -9.46 -4.40 -17.06
C ALA A 87 -10.65 -4.84 -16.19
N HIS A 88 -11.76 -5.29 -16.81
CA HIS A 88 -12.90 -5.84 -16.08
C HIS A 88 -12.64 -7.24 -15.51
N THR A 89 -11.65 -7.99 -16.01
CA THR A 89 -11.30 -9.31 -15.46
C THR A 89 -10.56 -9.25 -14.13
N GLU A 90 -9.94 -8.10 -13.79
CA GLU A 90 -9.31 -7.85 -12.48
C GLU A 90 -10.29 -7.31 -11.43
N ARG A 91 -11.60 -7.53 -11.61
CA ARG A 91 -12.56 -7.32 -10.52
C ARG A 91 -12.20 -8.19 -9.31
N SER A 92 -12.77 -7.86 -8.15
CA SER A 92 -12.48 -8.52 -6.86
C SER A 92 -12.24 -10.03 -7.01
N LEU A 93 -10.97 -10.44 -6.86
CA LEU A 93 -10.55 -11.84 -6.86
C LEU A 93 -10.71 -12.49 -5.47
N MET A 94 -11.28 -11.75 -4.51
CA MET A 94 -11.53 -12.20 -3.15
C MET A 94 -12.30 -13.52 -3.12
N GLY A 95 -11.85 -14.46 -2.29
CA GLY A 95 -12.45 -15.79 -2.11
C GLY A 95 -12.11 -16.80 -3.21
N ARG A 96 -11.35 -16.42 -4.25
CA ARG A 96 -10.88 -17.37 -5.25
C ARG A 96 -9.66 -18.14 -4.77
N VAL A 97 -9.58 -19.41 -5.17
CA VAL A 97 -8.35 -20.20 -5.05
C VAL A 97 -7.33 -19.67 -6.06
N VAL A 98 -6.08 -19.50 -5.62
CA VAL A 98 -4.99 -19.04 -6.48
C VAL A 98 -4.48 -20.18 -7.36
N ASP A 99 -4.15 -19.87 -8.62
CA ASP A 99 -3.52 -20.78 -9.57
C ASP A 99 -2.46 -20.06 -10.40
N ASP A 100 -1.63 -20.83 -11.12
CA ASP A 100 -0.53 -20.30 -11.94
C ASP A 100 -1.03 -19.30 -13.01
N ARG A 101 -2.23 -19.56 -13.56
CA ARG A 101 -2.81 -18.70 -14.59
C ARG A 101 -3.16 -17.33 -14.02
N LEU A 102 -3.75 -17.30 -12.83
CA LEU A 102 -4.13 -16.08 -12.13
C LEU A 102 -2.89 -15.23 -11.81
N LEU A 103 -1.82 -15.83 -11.28
CA LEU A 103 -0.57 -15.10 -11.02
C LEU A 103 0.07 -14.58 -12.30
N TYR A 104 0.07 -15.37 -13.37
CA TYR A 104 0.57 -14.95 -14.68
C TYR A 104 -0.23 -13.77 -15.26
N ASP A 105 -1.56 -13.82 -15.17
CA ASP A 105 -2.45 -12.75 -15.64
C ASP A 105 -2.26 -11.47 -14.82
N ALA A 106 -2.11 -11.57 -13.50
CA ALA A 106 -1.80 -10.44 -12.63
C ALA A 106 -0.41 -9.85 -12.92
N CYS A 107 0.61 -10.69 -13.09
CA CYS A 107 1.96 -10.27 -13.46
C CYS A 107 1.96 -9.49 -14.79
N THR A 108 1.35 -10.08 -15.83
CA THR A 108 1.30 -9.46 -17.16
C THR A 108 0.62 -8.11 -17.07
N ARG A 109 -0.43 -8.02 -16.25
CA ARG A 109 -1.18 -6.79 -16.02
C ARG A 109 -0.40 -5.72 -15.29
N TRP A 110 0.27 -6.10 -14.21
CA TRP A 110 0.94 -5.14 -13.36
C TRP A 110 2.21 -4.62 -14.03
N LEU A 111 3.00 -5.50 -14.67
CA LEU A 111 4.22 -5.09 -15.37
C LEU A 111 3.97 -4.23 -16.62
N ALA A 112 2.79 -4.36 -17.24
CA ALA A 112 2.40 -3.51 -18.38
C ALA A 112 2.06 -2.08 -17.96
N GLN A 113 1.94 -1.80 -16.67
CA GLN A 113 1.57 -0.50 -16.16
C GLN A 113 2.81 0.29 -15.74
N GLN A 114 2.81 1.57 -16.09
CA GLN A 114 3.70 2.54 -15.49
C GLN A 114 2.85 3.55 -14.75
N TYR A 115 3.10 3.73 -13.46
CA TYR A 115 2.37 4.65 -12.61
C TYR A 115 2.83 6.09 -12.93
N ALA A 116 2.40 6.61 -14.07
CA ALA A 116 2.94 7.85 -14.65
C ALA A 116 2.09 9.11 -14.35
N ARG A 117 1.19 9.10 -13.35
CA ARG A 117 0.32 10.28 -13.12
C ARG A 117 0.14 10.75 -11.67
N THR A 118 0.36 12.06 -11.51
CA THR A 118 0.02 12.98 -10.41
C THR A 118 0.97 12.96 -9.20
N ALA A 119 0.51 13.41 -8.04
CA ALA A 119 1.28 13.77 -6.84
C ALA A 119 2.08 12.62 -6.18
N GLU A 120 2.18 11.47 -6.85
CA GLU A 120 3.06 10.34 -6.53
C GLU A 120 4.02 10.06 -7.72
N SER A 121 4.55 11.12 -8.36
CA SER A 121 5.33 11.01 -9.62
C SER A 121 6.59 10.16 -9.48
N TYR A 122 7.13 9.98 -8.28
CA TYR A 122 8.33 9.17 -8.04
C TYR A 122 8.19 7.71 -8.50
N TYR A 123 6.97 7.17 -8.56
CA TYR A 123 6.76 5.82 -9.10
C TYR A 123 7.09 5.70 -10.60
N SER A 124 7.12 6.80 -11.37
CA SER A 124 7.49 6.76 -12.79
C SER A 124 8.96 6.46 -13.02
N GLU A 125 9.80 6.73 -12.02
CA GLU A 125 11.25 6.48 -12.04
C GLU A 125 11.61 5.05 -11.58
N LEU A 126 10.64 4.32 -11.03
CA LEU A 126 10.85 2.95 -10.59
C LEU A 126 10.76 1.98 -11.76
N VAL A 127 11.65 1.00 -11.75
CA VAL A 127 11.60 -0.12 -12.68
C VAL A 127 10.39 -0.99 -12.33
N PRO A 128 9.47 -1.27 -13.29
CA PRO A 128 8.37 -2.19 -13.05
C PRO A 128 8.87 -3.56 -12.59
N SER A 129 8.51 -3.93 -11.37
CA SER A 129 8.95 -5.19 -10.75
C SER A 129 7.88 -5.70 -9.80
N LEU A 130 7.95 -7.01 -9.53
CA LEU A 130 7.01 -7.69 -8.65
C LEU A 130 7.76 -8.36 -7.49
N LEU A 131 7.06 -8.50 -6.37
CA LEU A 131 7.55 -9.15 -5.17
C LEU A 131 6.55 -10.23 -4.73
N ILE A 132 7.05 -11.43 -4.49
CA ILE A 132 6.33 -12.46 -3.72
C ILE A 132 7.03 -12.64 -2.38
N GLU A 133 6.28 -12.50 -1.29
CA GLU A 133 6.75 -12.67 0.08
C GLU A 133 5.79 -13.52 0.91
N LYS A 134 6.31 -14.15 1.96
CA LYS A 134 5.49 -14.91 2.90
C LYS A 134 4.57 -13.97 3.68
N VAL A 135 3.33 -14.39 3.94
CA VAL A 135 2.46 -13.67 4.87
C VAL A 135 3.00 -13.78 6.30
N ILE A 136 2.94 -12.67 7.03
CA ILE A 136 3.18 -12.63 8.46
C ILE A 136 1.83 -12.80 9.16
N GLU A 137 1.61 -13.97 9.74
CA GLU A 137 0.41 -14.35 10.47
C GLU A 137 0.77 -15.26 11.64
N ASP A 138 -0.04 -15.20 12.70
CA ASP A 138 0.06 -16.08 13.86
C ASP A 138 -1.27 -16.81 14.05
N ALA A 139 -1.26 -18.14 13.96
CA ALA A 139 -2.36 -19.10 14.15
C ALA A 139 -3.66 -18.87 13.35
N THR A 140 -4.31 -17.72 13.49
CA THR A 140 -5.56 -17.34 12.81
C THR A 140 -5.66 -15.85 12.47
N GLU A 141 -4.68 -15.03 12.84
CA GLU A 141 -4.75 -13.58 12.66
C GLU A 141 -3.57 -13.05 11.84
N LEU A 142 -3.92 -12.23 10.83
CA LEU A 142 -2.96 -11.47 10.05
C LEU A 142 -2.31 -10.40 10.92
N ALA A 143 -1.01 -10.17 10.70
CA ALA A 143 -0.31 -9.03 11.30
C ALA A 143 -1.05 -7.72 11.01
N SER A 144 -1.07 -6.82 12.00
CA SER A 144 -1.60 -5.46 11.86
C SER A 144 -0.58 -4.52 11.21
N ASP A 145 -1.02 -3.43 10.59
CA ASP A 145 -0.09 -2.43 10.05
C ASP A 145 0.26 -1.37 11.09
N LEU A 146 1.53 -0.98 11.18
CA LEU A 146 1.97 0.28 11.76
C LEU A 146 2.53 1.16 10.64
N LYS A 147 1.85 2.26 10.33
CA LYS A 147 2.26 3.20 9.29
C LYS A 147 2.86 4.43 9.95
N CYS A 148 4.18 4.50 9.94
CA CYS A 148 4.96 5.61 10.46
C CYS A 148 5.01 6.74 9.43
N PHE A 149 4.62 7.94 9.81
CA PHE A 149 4.80 9.15 9.00
C PHE A 149 6.12 9.82 9.40
N VAL A 150 7.14 9.58 8.58
CA VAL A 150 8.51 10.05 8.78
C VAL A 150 8.73 11.33 7.97
N PHE A 151 9.19 12.40 8.62
CA PHE A 151 9.51 13.69 8.00
C PHE A 151 10.96 14.05 8.35
N SER A 152 11.82 14.18 7.33
CA SER A 152 13.27 14.38 7.47
C SER A 152 13.90 13.45 8.50
N GLY A 153 13.64 12.15 8.38
CA GLY A 153 14.16 11.12 9.28
C GLY A 153 13.52 11.07 10.68
N GLN A 154 12.46 11.83 10.96
CA GLN A 154 11.76 11.79 12.26
C GLN A 154 10.32 11.31 12.14
N THR A 155 9.96 10.30 12.91
CA THR A 155 8.57 9.80 12.94
C THR A 155 7.72 10.69 13.83
N ARG A 156 6.67 11.31 13.26
CA ARG A 156 5.76 12.20 14.00
C ARG A 156 4.45 11.53 14.40
N PHE A 157 3.96 10.64 13.54
CA PHE A 157 2.71 9.91 13.75
C PHE A 157 2.91 8.44 13.43
N ILE A 158 2.24 7.56 14.17
CA ILE A 158 2.11 6.15 13.84
C ILE A 158 0.61 5.84 13.74
N GLN A 159 0.18 5.36 12.58
CA GLN A 159 -1.16 4.82 12.38
C GLN A 159 -1.12 3.30 12.58
N HIS A 160 -1.86 2.80 13.56
CA HIS A 160 -2.13 1.39 13.71
C HIS A 160 -3.41 1.01 12.96
N VAL A 161 -3.31 0.00 12.08
CA VAL A 161 -4.45 -0.56 11.35
C VAL A 161 -4.61 -2.03 11.73
N ASP A 162 -5.65 -2.33 12.51
CA ASP A 162 -5.98 -3.69 12.91
C ASP A 162 -7.07 -4.30 12.02
N SER A 163 -7.26 -5.62 12.14
CA SER A 163 -8.36 -6.37 11.50
C SER A 163 -8.50 -6.06 10.01
N ARG A 164 -7.36 -6.02 9.31
CA ARG A 164 -7.30 -5.63 7.89
C ARG A 164 -8.13 -6.59 7.06
N PHE A 165 -8.76 -6.05 6.02
CA PHE A 165 -9.60 -6.81 5.10
C PHE A 165 -10.90 -7.39 5.70
N THR A 166 -11.22 -7.07 6.97
CA THR A 166 -12.49 -7.45 7.59
C THR A 166 -13.41 -6.23 7.76
N ALA A 167 -14.70 -6.48 8.04
CA ALA A 167 -15.65 -5.45 8.42
C ALA A 167 -15.29 -4.77 9.76
N ASP A 168 -14.42 -5.39 10.54
CA ASP A 168 -13.97 -4.90 11.84
C ASP A 168 -12.67 -4.10 11.80
N LYS A 169 -12.15 -3.76 10.62
CA LYS A 169 -11.00 -2.88 10.45
C LYS A 169 -11.10 -1.65 11.36
N ARG A 170 -10.05 -1.37 12.15
CA ARG A 170 -9.90 -0.13 12.92
C ARG A 170 -8.63 0.62 12.53
N ASP A 171 -8.68 1.94 12.65
CA ASP A 171 -7.54 2.83 12.41
C ASP A 171 -7.32 3.71 13.66
N THR A 172 -6.17 3.57 14.32
CA THR A 172 -5.82 4.36 15.51
C THR A 172 -4.54 5.13 15.27
N PHE A 173 -4.53 6.43 15.56
CA PHE A 173 -3.31 7.25 15.48
C PHE A 173 -2.64 7.43 16.83
N TYR A 174 -1.32 7.45 16.81
CA TYR A 174 -0.46 7.78 17.94
C TYR A 174 0.45 8.94 17.56
N ARG A 175 0.60 9.89 18.49
CA ARG A 175 1.60 10.96 18.39
C ARG A 175 2.55 10.92 19.58
N ARG A 176 3.77 11.37 19.35
CA ARG A 176 4.78 11.49 20.38
C ARG A 176 4.50 12.74 21.23
N VAL A 177 4.50 12.60 22.55
CA VAL A 177 4.25 13.68 23.50
C VAL A 177 5.25 13.64 24.65
N LEU A 178 5.50 14.80 25.26
CA LEU A 178 6.19 14.86 26.55
C LEU A 178 5.16 14.58 27.65
N GLN A 179 5.36 13.53 28.44
CA GLN A 179 4.48 13.23 29.57
C GLN A 179 4.83 14.13 30.76
N ASP A 180 3.92 14.22 31.73
CA ASP A 180 4.09 15.03 32.97
C ASP A 180 5.35 14.63 33.77
N SER A 181 5.82 13.39 33.60
CA SER A 181 7.06 12.87 34.18
C SER A 181 8.34 13.47 33.56
N GLY A 182 8.22 14.26 32.49
CA GLY A 182 9.33 14.74 31.67
C GLY A 182 9.91 13.66 30.75
N VAL A 183 9.33 12.46 30.72
CA VAL A 183 9.72 11.37 29.82
C VAL A 183 8.88 11.45 28.56
N GLN A 184 9.50 11.17 27.42
CA GLN A 184 8.79 11.13 26.15
C GLN A 184 8.02 9.82 26.01
N GLY A 185 6.76 9.91 25.62
CA GLY A 185 5.90 8.76 25.42
C GLY A 185 4.88 9.00 24.31
N TRP A 186 3.83 8.19 24.29
CA TRP A 186 2.85 8.19 23.20
C TRP A 186 1.45 8.52 23.69
N GLU A 187 0.75 9.34 22.90
CA GLU A 187 -0.66 9.64 23.10
C GLU A 187 -1.47 9.02 21.98
N ARG A 188 -2.48 8.22 22.37
CA ARG A 188 -3.52 7.74 21.45
C ARG A 188 -4.43 8.91 21.07
N MET A 189 -4.48 9.22 19.78
CA MET A 189 -5.27 10.32 19.25
C MET A 189 -6.71 9.88 18.98
N SER A 190 -7.67 10.79 19.17
CA SER A 190 -9.07 10.64 18.75
C SER A 190 -9.29 11.02 17.27
N LEU A 191 -8.28 10.81 16.41
CA LEU A 191 -8.31 11.12 14.99
C LEU A 191 -8.20 9.83 14.17
N THR A 192 -8.86 9.80 13.01
CA THR A 192 -8.84 8.67 12.08
C THR A 192 -8.84 9.14 10.64
N LEU A 193 -8.62 8.23 9.70
CA LEU A 193 -9.05 8.43 8.32
C LEU A 193 -10.56 8.67 8.26
N LYS A 194 -11.02 9.51 7.33
CA LYS A 194 -12.46 9.76 7.15
C LYS A 194 -13.17 8.46 6.82
N GLY A 195 -14.19 8.12 7.63
CA GLY A 195 -14.94 6.87 7.49
C GLY A 195 -14.40 5.70 8.32
N SER A 196 -13.23 5.85 8.96
CA SER A 196 -12.66 4.82 9.83
C SER A 196 -13.09 4.95 11.29
N ILE A 197 -13.12 3.81 11.97
CA ILE A 197 -13.46 3.67 13.39
C ILE A 197 -12.17 3.40 14.17
N PRO A 198 -11.87 4.17 15.25
CA PRO A 198 -10.72 3.87 16.09
C PRO A 198 -10.96 2.60 16.91
N SER A 199 -9.89 1.89 17.26
CA SER A 199 -10.02 0.71 18.10
C SER A 199 -10.52 1.11 19.50
N THR A 200 -11.33 0.26 20.12
CA THR A 200 -11.81 0.43 21.51
C THR A 200 -11.01 -0.41 22.50
N GLY A 201 -10.09 -1.25 21.99
CA GLY A 201 -9.19 -2.06 22.80
C GLY A 201 -8.10 -1.24 23.50
N PRO A 202 -7.24 -1.89 24.30
CA PRO A 202 -6.12 -1.23 24.95
C PRO A 202 -5.19 -0.58 23.92
N PRO A 203 -4.54 0.55 24.24
CA PRO A 203 -3.55 1.13 23.35
C PRO A 203 -2.34 0.18 23.21
N LEU A 204 -1.66 0.27 22.07
CA LEU A 204 -0.33 -0.33 21.93
C LEU A 204 0.61 0.22 23.01
N SER A 205 1.52 -0.64 23.48
CA SER A 205 2.52 -0.23 24.47
C SER A 205 3.52 0.77 23.88
N ASP A 206 4.00 1.69 24.72
CA ASP A 206 5.06 2.64 24.34
C ASP A 206 6.31 1.93 23.82
N THR A 207 6.64 0.74 24.35
CA THR A 207 7.77 -0.07 23.86
C THR A 207 7.62 -0.46 22.40
N VAL A 208 6.44 -0.93 21.98
CA VAL A 208 6.19 -1.31 20.58
C VAL A 208 6.26 -0.08 19.68
N LEU A 209 5.67 1.04 20.11
CA LEU A 209 5.69 2.29 19.36
C LEU A 209 7.11 2.86 19.21
N GLU A 210 7.93 2.80 20.26
CA GLU A 210 9.34 3.22 20.21
C GLU A 210 10.20 2.31 19.32
N CYS A 211 9.99 0.99 19.37
CA CYS A 211 10.66 0.06 18.46
C CYS A 211 10.28 0.35 16.99
N ALA A 212 8.98 0.52 16.71
CA ALA A 212 8.49 0.87 15.39
C ALA A 212 9.09 2.20 14.92
N ARG A 213 9.10 3.22 15.78
CA ARG A 213 9.71 4.53 15.52
C ARG A 213 11.17 4.38 15.09
N GLY A 214 11.99 3.66 15.85
CA GLY A 214 13.40 3.48 15.55
C GLY A 214 13.67 2.75 14.22
N LEU A 215 12.84 1.75 13.87
CA LEU A 215 12.91 1.09 12.56
C LEU A 215 12.51 2.03 11.43
N CYS A 216 11.41 2.76 11.61
CA CYS A 216 10.87 3.68 10.61
C CYS A 216 11.78 4.87 10.33
N GLU A 217 12.38 5.48 11.36
CA GLU A 217 13.33 6.60 11.19
C GLU A 217 14.59 6.17 10.45
N ARG A 218 15.13 4.98 10.77
CA ARG A 218 16.25 4.41 10.02
C ARG A 218 15.89 4.12 8.57
N ALA A 219 14.70 3.60 8.31
CA ALA A 219 14.24 3.32 6.95
C ALA A 219 14.01 4.63 6.16
N GLY A 220 13.49 5.67 6.81
CA GLY A 220 13.25 6.98 6.21
C GLY A 220 14.43 7.94 6.22
N GLU A 221 15.63 7.49 6.60
CA GLU A 221 16.82 8.33 6.66
C GLU A 221 17.15 8.90 5.27
N GLY A 222 17.41 10.21 5.19
CA GLY A 222 17.70 10.91 3.94
C GLY A 222 16.48 11.20 3.05
N LEU A 223 15.26 10.79 3.44
CA LEU A 223 14.03 11.13 2.74
C LEU A 223 13.38 12.36 3.40
N GLU A 224 12.94 13.31 2.57
CA GLU A 224 12.14 14.47 3.05
C GLU A 224 10.87 13.98 3.73
N MET A 225 10.23 12.97 3.15
CA MET A 225 9.10 12.29 3.73
C MET A 225 8.93 10.88 3.19
N ALA A 226 8.64 9.97 4.11
CA ALA A 226 8.19 8.63 3.77
C ALA A 226 7.11 8.18 4.75
N ARG A 227 6.11 7.48 4.23
CA ARG A 227 5.31 6.58 5.05
C ARG A 227 6.01 5.23 5.07
N VAL A 228 6.45 4.79 6.24
CA VAL A 228 7.06 3.47 6.42
C VAL A 228 6.02 2.56 7.07
N ASP A 229 5.61 1.53 6.35
CA ASP A 229 4.63 0.56 6.80
C ASP A 229 5.36 -0.65 7.36
N LEU A 230 5.12 -0.96 8.64
CA LEU A 230 5.56 -2.18 9.30
C LEU A 230 4.36 -3.12 9.50
N LEU A 231 4.63 -4.42 9.49
CA LEU A 231 3.71 -5.45 9.95
C LEU A 231 4.06 -5.78 11.41
N LEU A 232 3.08 -5.67 12.31
CA LEU A 232 3.17 -6.07 13.71
C LEU A 232 2.47 -7.42 13.88
N SER A 233 3.24 -8.48 14.16
CA SER A 233 2.70 -9.80 14.48
C SER A 233 2.03 -9.81 15.85
N THR A 234 1.21 -10.82 16.13
CA THR A 234 0.53 -10.96 17.43
C THR A 234 1.52 -11.24 18.56
N GLU A 235 2.66 -11.87 18.23
CA GLU A 235 3.79 -12.05 19.15
C GLU A 235 4.61 -10.76 19.40
N GLY A 236 4.31 -9.67 18.68
CA GLY A 236 4.96 -8.37 18.86
C GLY A 236 6.21 -8.15 18.00
N ALA A 237 6.49 -9.03 17.04
CA ALA A 237 7.58 -8.84 16.08
C ALA A 237 7.20 -7.82 15.00
N LEU A 238 8.18 -7.04 14.54
CA LEU A 238 8.01 -5.99 13.53
C LEU A 238 8.75 -6.36 12.24
N TYR A 239 8.05 -6.28 11.11
CA TYR A 239 8.60 -6.56 9.79
C TYR A 239 8.39 -5.36 8.88
N LEU A 240 9.38 -5.00 8.07
CA LEU A 240 9.20 -3.96 7.05
C LEU A 240 8.26 -4.47 5.95
N GLY A 241 7.18 -3.74 5.68
CA GLY A 241 6.18 -4.11 4.68
C GLY A 241 6.23 -3.27 3.41
N GLU A 242 6.23 -1.93 3.55
CA GLU A 242 6.25 -1.00 2.41
C GLU A 242 6.92 0.32 2.81
N MET A 243 7.51 1.01 1.84
CA MET A 243 7.86 2.42 1.95
C MET A 243 7.18 3.20 0.83
N THR A 244 6.41 4.22 1.22
CA THR A 244 5.62 5.04 0.30
C THR A 244 6.10 6.49 0.39
N PRO A 245 6.82 7.02 -0.61
CA PRO A 245 7.08 8.46 -0.68
C PRO A 245 5.77 9.19 -1.03
N TYR A 246 5.48 10.30 -0.35
CA TYR A 246 4.32 11.18 -0.62
C TYR A 246 2.96 10.43 -0.69
N PRO A 247 2.56 9.69 0.35
CA PRO A 247 1.46 8.72 0.31
C PRO A 247 0.13 9.35 -0.11
N GLY A 248 -0.53 8.72 -1.09
CA GLY A 248 -1.82 9.14 -1.63
C GLY A 248 -1.78 10.52 -2.29
N GLY A 249 -0.58 10.98 -2.67
CA GLY A 249 -0.35 12.27 -3.29
C GLY A 249 -0.84 13.45 -2.45
N GLY A 250 -0.85 13.31 -1.12
CA GLY A 250 -1.36 14.32 -0.19
C GLY A 250 -2.89 14.51 -0.21
N LYS A 251 -3.66 13.56 -0.77
CA LYS A 251 -5.12 13.69 -0.96
C LYS A 251 -5.95 12.84 0.01
N HIS A 252 -5.32 12.27 1.04
CA HIS A 252 -6.05 11.51 2.05
C HIS A 252 -7.05 12.41 2.78
N ALA A 253 -8.29 11.93 2.92
CA ALA A 253 -9.30 12.62 3.72
C ALA A 253 -9.21 12.17 5.17
N TRP A 254 -8.96 13.10 6.08
CA TRP A 254 -8.81 12.84 7.51
C TRP A 254 -10.01 13.36 8.30
N GLN A 255 -10.26 12.77 9.48
CA GLN A 255 -11.15 13.35 10.49
C GLN A 255 -10.33 14.25 11.42
N GLY A 256 -10.83 15.44 11.72
CA GLY A 256 -10.12 16.46 12.51
C GLY A 256 -8.93 17.11 11.77
N ASP A 257 -8.04 17.77 12.51
CA ASP A 257 -6.89 18.52 11.97
C ASP A 257 -5.63 17.66 11.77
N LEU A 258 -5.77 16.40 11.36
CA LEU A 258 -4.60 15.56 11.11
C LEU A 258 -3.81 16.05 9.88
N ASP A 259 -4.50 16.55 8.86
CA ASP A 259 -3.88 17.13 7.66
C ASP A 259 -2.97 18.32 8.00
N GLY A 260 -3.50 19.28 8.77
CA GLY A 260 -2.74 20.44 9.22
C GLY A 260 -1.58 20.05 10.15
N GLN A 261 -1.74 19.02 10.98
CA GLN A 261 -0.67 18.48 11.81
C GLN A 261 0.46 17.84 10.99
N LEU A 262 0.13 17.05 9.96
CA LEU A 262 1.11 16.49 9.02
C LEU A 262 1.81 17.61 8.24
N GLY A 263 1.09 18.64 7.80
CA GLY A 263 1.66 19.80 7.14
C GLY A 263 2.62 20.61 8.04
N ARG A 264 2.29 20.79 9.32
CA ARG A 264 3.20 21.43 10.29
C ARG A 264 4.46 20.60 10.52
N ALA A 265 4.32 19.29 10.69
CA ALA A 265 5.45 18.37 10.81
C ALA A 265 6.40 18.45 9.60
N TRP A 266 5.84 18.58 8.39
CA TRP A 266 6.63 18.82 7.19
C TRP A 266 7.43 20.12 7.29
N CYS A 267 6.78 21.25 7.62
CA CYS A 267 7.45 22.55 7.68
C CYS A 267 8.51 22.66 8.78
N GLU A 268 8.25 22.08 9.95
CA GLU A 268 9.18 22.09 11.09
C GLU A 268 10.50 21.36 10.78
N ASN A 269 10.42 20.32 9.95
CA ASN A 269 11.55 19.44 9.63
C ASN A 269 12.14 19.67 8.23
N GLY A 270 11.43 20.39 7.35
CA GLY A 270 11.82 20.69 5.97
C GLY A 270 12.33 22.11 5.71
N GLY A 271 12.55 22.93 6.75
CA GLY A 271 12.96 24.34 6.62
C GLY A 271 14.46 24.58 6.40
N GLY A 272 15.17 23.69 5.69
CA GLY A 272 16.63 23.70 5.65
C GLY A 272 17.27 23.16 4.37
N SER A 273 16.80 23.58 3.19
CA SER A 273 17.64 23.80 1.98
C SER A 273 16.80 24.40 0.85
#